data_AF-A0A514WSY9-F1
#
_entry.id   AF-A0A514WSY9-F1
#
_cell.length_a   1.000
_cell.length_b   1.000
_cell.length_c   1.000
_cell.angle_alpha   90.00
_cell.angle_beta   90.00
_cell.angle_gamma   90.00
#
_symmetry.space_group_name_H-M   'P 1'
#
loop_
_entity.id
_entity.type
_entity.pdbx_description
1 polymer ?
#
loop_
_entity_poly.entity_id
_entity_poly.type
_entity_poly.pdbx_seq_one_letter_code
_entity_poly.pdbx_strand_id
1 'polypeptide(L)'
;MRSWRLAVLLPMISLVSSSCMKTPELDEKAEPASVQEVQSAMAKSWGNSDPLSMTVNDFVYTETDQRIEQQDPRLVLQEGITVSNKADATNEVNYTYLYQVAVINGTSSQQSTREDHRCVAKNDNGCPDPTPSDGSSDSSDGSSSTTAVPKELRGLSKLQKAAGGSSDIKPYADDYQMSLGFEKFLSLAYACQKSDSLAQYCKDQLGVDTCDIQCSNLAVKEDSQDAPPSMKALANCGGLTDCKIKLKRINFDWSFITKKGTTTHSQKINYSMALSQDLPFLSRLVEYCSRGLVDIPSSGTKVLVTVCNRQKDYKPAPH
;
A
#
# COMPACT_ATOMS: atom_id res chain seq x y z
N MET A 1 -14.69 74.58 -39.42
CA MET A 1 -14.61 74.24 -37.98
C MET A 1 -14.04 72.84 -37.83
N ARG A 2 -13.11 72.70 -36.88
CA ARG A 2 -12.39 71.48 -36.49
C ARG A 2 -13.35 70.36 -36.03
N SER A 3 -12.99 69.10 -36.21
CA SER A 3 -12.89 68.17 -35.06
C SER A 3 -12.14 66.89 -35.38
N TRP A 4 -11.03 66.73 -34.67
CA TRP A 4 -10.32 65.51 -34.31
C TRP A 4 -11.26 64.38 -33.85
N ARG A 5 -10.92 63.13 -34.19
CA ARG A 5 -11.10 61.97 -33.30
C ARG A 5 -9.81 61.15 -33.33
N LEU A 6 -9.03 61.28 -32.26
CA LEU A 6 -7.82 60.51 -31.98
C LEU A 6 -8.24 59.14 -31.41
N ALA A 7 -7.77 58.08 -32.06
CA ALA A 7 -7.83 56.72 -31.56
C ALA A 7 -6.72 56.52 -30.52
N VAL A 8 -7.08 56.14 -29.29
CA VAL A 8 -6.14 55.71 -28.26
C VAL A 8 -6.18 54.19 -28.20
N LEU A 9 -5.18 53.56 -28.82
CA LEU A 9 -4.84 52.15 -28.69
C LEU A 9 -4.02 51.97 -27.40
N LEU A 10 -4.64 51.41 -26.37
CA LEU A 10 -3.95 50.98 -25.15
C LEU A 10 -3.42 49.54 -25.38
N PRO A 11 -2.10 49.28 -25.33
CA PRO A 11 -1.60 47.93 -25.34
C PRO A 11 -1.82 47.32 -23.95
N MET A 12 -2.77 46.37 -23.87
CA MET A 12 -2.98 45.55 -22.69
C MET A 12 -1.78 44.59 -22.56
N ILE A 13 -0.78 44.99 -21.78
CA ILE A 13 0.39 44.17 -21.44
C ILE A 13 -0.09 43.04 -20.54
N SER A 14 -0.30 41.87 -21.13
CA SER A 14 -0.57 40.62 -20.44
C SER A 14 0.67 40.21 -19.64
N LEU A 15 0.73 40.63 -18.37
CA LEU A 15 1.60 40.02 -17.37
C LEU A 15 1.15 38.57 -17.16
N VAL A 16 1.63 37.68 -18.02
CA VAL A 16 1.61 36.24 -17.76
C VAL A 16 2.61 36.01 -16.64
N SER A 17 2.15 36.20 -15.41
CA SER A 17 2.84 35.72 -14.22
C SER A 17 2.94 34.20 -14.34
N SER A 18 4.07 33.74 -14.86
CA SER A 18 4.49 32.35 -14.83
C SER A 18 4.63 31.95 -13.37
N SER A 19 3.52 31.50 -12.78
CA SER A 19 3.52 30.79 -11.50
C SER A 19 4.29 29.49 -11.70
N CYS A 20 5.60 29.56 -11.53
CA CYS A 20 6.43 28.39 -11.31
C CYS A 20 5.95 27.74 -10.02
N MET A 21 5.00 26.82 -10.10
CA MET A 21 4.70 25.93 -8.99
C MET A 21 5.98 25.16 -8.70
N LYS A 22 6.64 25.49 -7.59
CA LYS A 22 7.84 24.78 -7.14
C LYS A 22 7.43 23.31 -6.97
N THR A 23 8.06 22.42 -7.74
CA THR A 23 7.85 20.98 -7.58
C THR A 23 8.12 20.65 -6.11
N PRO A 24 7.16 20.04 -5.40
CA PRO A 24 7.37 19.68 -4.01
C PRO A 24 8.57 18.75 -3.90
N GLU A 25 9.58 19.21 -3.15
CA GLU A 25 10.80 18.45 -2.90
C GLU A 25 10.52 17.46 -1.76
N LEU A 26 10.73 16.17 -2.01
CA LEU A 26 10.90 15.19 -0.94
C LEU A 26 12.28 15.43 -0.34
N ASP A 27 12.40 15.50 0.99
CA ASP A 27 13.66 15.81 1.68
C ASP A 27 14.85 15.06 1.08
N GLU A 28 15.85 15.81 0.59
CA GLU A 28 17.00 15.26 -0.14
C GLU A 28 18.05 14.64 0.79
N LYS A 29 18.07 15.06 2.07
CA LYS A 29 18.99 14.49 3.05
C LYS A 29 18.45 13.15 3.53
N ALA A 30 19.06 12.07 3.05
CA ALA A 30 18.72 10.70 3.41
C ALA A 30 19.75 10.12 4.37
N GLU A 31 19.31 9.68 5.55
CA GLU A 31 20.10 8.82 6.44
C GLU A 31 19.85 7.37 6.00
N PRO A 32 20.84 6.65 5.44
CA PRO A 32 20.62 5.32 4.90
C PRO A 32 20.18 4.34 6.00
N ALA A 33 19.24 3.47 5.67
CA ALA A 33 18.80 2.38 6.53
C ALA A 33 19.08 1.05 5.82
N SER A 34 19.74 0.13 6.51
CA SER A 34 19.99 -1.21 5.99
C SER A 34 18.69 -2.03 5.90
N VAL A 35 18.69 -3.04 5.03
CA VAL A 35 17.58 -3.99 4.89
C VAL A 35 17.26 -4.65 6.24
N GLN A 36 18.30 -5.04 6.99
CA GLN A 36 18.17 -5.69 8.29
C GLN A 36 17.55 -4.78 9.35
N GLU A 37 17.90 -3.49 9.36
CA GLU A 37 17.29 -2.51 10.27
C GLU A 37 15.80 -2.34 10.01
N VAL A 38 15.40 -2.21 8.74
CA VAL A 38 13.98 -2.10 8.36
C VAL A 38 13.23 -3.38 8.73
N GLN A 39 13.75 -4.55 8.36
CA GLN A 39 13.14 -5.84 8.69
C GLN A 39 13.00 -6.07 10.19
N SER A 40 14.04 -5.73 10.97
CA SER A 40 14.03 -5.86 12.43
C SER A 40 13.03 -4.91 13.09
N ALA A 41 13.00 -3.64 12.65
CA ALA A 41 12.03 -2.66 13.13
C ALA A 41 10.59 -3.10 12.86
N MET A 42 10.34 -3.63 11.66
CA MET A 42 9.05 -4.18 11.26
C MET A 42 8.67 -5.40 12.10
N ALA A 43 9.53 -6.42 12.19
CA ALA A 43 9.28 -7.63 12.97
C ALA A 43 9.04 -7.31 14.46
N LYS A 44 9.86 -6.44 15.07
CA LYS A 44 9.70 -6.00 16.46
C LYS A 44 8.39 -5.26 16.70
N SER A 45 7.90 -4.51 15.71
CA SER A 45 6.65 -3.76 15.81
C SER A 45 5.44 -4.67 15.63
N TRP A 46 5.50 -5.62 14.69
CA TRP A 46 4.49 -6.66 14.52
C TRP A 46 4.35 -7.53 15.78
N GLY A 47 5.48 -7.85 16.42
CA GLY A 47 5.55 -8.68 17.62
C GLY A 47 5.26 -10.16 17.34
N ASN A 48 5.03 -10.92 18.41
CA ASN A 48 4.65 -12.32 18.29
C ASN A 48 3.14 -12.37 18.01
N SER A 49 2.75 -12.79 16.80
CA SER A 49 1.36 -13.03 16.44
C SER A 49 1.27 -14.35 15.72
N ASP A 50 0.35 -15.21 16.17
CA ASP A 50 0.12 -16.49 15.53
C ASP A 50 -0.99 -16.36 14.47
N PRO A 51 -0.73 -16.58 13.18
CA PRO A 51 -1.78 -16.62 12.15
C PRO A 51 -2.80 -17.74 12.40
N LEU A 52 -2.49 -18.76 13.21
CA LEU A 52 -3.43 -19.82 13.58
C LEU A 52 -4.48 -19.36 14.62
N SER A 53 -4.29 -18.18 15.22
CA SER A 53 -5.21 -17.60 16.21
C SER A 53 -6.49 -17.01 15.61
N MET A 54 -6.56 -16.83 14.29
CA MET A 54 -7.78 -16.33 13.63
C MET A 54 -8.95 -17.30 13.80
N THR A 55 -10.16 -16.75 13.95
CA THR A 55 -11.40 -17.51 14.13
C THR A 55 -12.45 -17.13 13.08
N VAL A 56 -13.44 -18.00 12.88
CA VAL A 56 -14.57 -17.68 11.99
C VAL A 56 -15.29 -16.42 12.51
N ASN A 57 -15.70 -15.56 11.58
CA ASN A 57 -16.26 -14.22 11.81
C ASN A 57 -15.25 -13.18 12.32
N ASP A 58 -13.95 -13.47 12.39
CA ASP A 58 -12.96 -12.40 12.49
C ASP A 58 -13.06 -11.51 11.27
N PHE A 59 -13.16 -10.21 11.51
CA PHE A 59 -13.27 -9.24 10.43
C PHE A 59 -12.39 -8.02 10.69
N VAL A 60 -12.02 -7.37 9.59
CA VAL A 60 -11.42 -6.04 9.57
C VAL A 60 -12.11 -5.20 8.50
N TYR A 61 -12.40 -3.95 8.82
CA TYR A 61 -12.93 -2.97 7.90
C TYR A 61 -11.94 -1.81 7.77
N THR A 62 -11.53 -1.53 6.53
CA THR A 62 -10.58 -0.47 6.22
C THR A 62 -11.14 0.50 5.19
N GLU A 63 -10.71 1.75 5.30
CA GLU A 63 -11.00 2.80 4.32
C GLU A 63 -9.69 3.31 3.73
N THR A 64 -9.68 3.55 2.43
CA THR A 64 -8.54 4.15 1.74
C THR A 64 -8.86 5.56 1.32
N ASP A 65 -8.09 6.49 1.87
CA ASP A 65 -8.13 7.90 1.52
C ASP A 65 -6.98 8.23 0.56
N GLN A 66 -7.26 9.00 -0.48
CA GLN A 66 -6.27 9.59 -1.37
C GLN A 66 -6.24 11.10 -1.19
N ARG A 67 -5.05 11.67 -1.11
CA ARG A 67 -4.83 13.11 -1.05
C ARG A 67 -3.81 13.54 -2.09
N ILE A 68 -4.18 14.46 -2.95
CA ILE A 68 -3.23 15.24 -3.76
C ILE A 68 -2.83 16.44 -2.90
N GLU A 69 -1.55 16.80 -2.91
CA GLU A 69 -1.06 17.94 -2.12
C GLU A 69 -1.91 19.20 -2.37
N GLN A 70 -2.20 19.94 -1.30
CA GLN A 70 -3.11 21.11 -1.27
C GLN A 70 -4.62 20.80 -1.41
N GLN A 71 -5.02 19.55 -1.66
CA GLN A 71 -6.42 19.13 -1.66
C GLN A 71 -6.78 18.41 -0.35
N ASP A 72 -8.07 18.38 -0.05
CA ASP A 72 -8.61 17.55 1.03
C ASP A 72 -8.53 16.06 0.65
N PRO A 73 -8.30 15.17 1.64
CA PRO A 73 -8.39 13.74 1.40
C PRO A 73 -9.78 13.35 0.87
N ARG A 74 -9.80 12.48 -0.13
CA ARG A 74 -11.02 11.85 -0.65
C ARG A 74 -11.00 10.35 -0.35
N LEU A 75 -12.13 9.83 0.10
CA LEU A 75 -12.35 8.40 0.22
C LEU A 75 -12.45 7.80 -1.18
N VAL A 76 -11.63 6.79 -1.47
CA VAL A 76 -11.59 6.12 -2.79
C VAL A 76 -11.93 4.64 -2.73
N LEU A 77 -11.79 4.02 -1.56
CA LEU A 77 -12.03 2.58 -1.38
C LEU A 77 -12.51 2.29 0.04
N GLN A 78 -13.45 1.38 0.15
CA GLN A 78 -13.81 0.71 1.40
C GLN A 78 -13.60 -0.80 1.20
N GLU A 79 -12.97 -1.46 2.17
CA GLU A 79 -12.63 -2.88 2.11
C GLU A 79 -13.01 -3.55 3.43
N GLY A 80 -13.87 -4.56 3.37
CA GLY A 80 -14.20 -5.46 4.46
C GLY A 80 -13.65 -6.85 4.18
N ILE A 81 -12.96 -7.44 5.15
CA ILE A 81 -12.41 -8.80 5.05
C ILE A 81 -12.93 -9.59 6.24
N THR A 82 -13.57 -10.73 5.99
CA THR A 82 -14.11 -11.62 7.03
C THR A 82 -13.61 -13.04 6.84
N VAL A 83 -13.17 -13.71 7.90
CA VAL A 83 -12.88 -15.14 7.90
C VAL A 83 -14.21 -15.90 7.89
N SER A 84 -14.63 -16.40 6.73
CA SER A 84 -15.90 -17.11 6.56
C SER A 84 -15.80 -18.60 6.92
N ASN A 85 -14.61 -19.19 6.76
CA ASN A 85 -14.36 -20.59 7.12
C ASN A 85 -12.94 -20.78 7.66
N LYS A 86 -12.80 -21.76 8.57
CA LYS A 86 -11.51 -22.25 9.10
C LYS A 86 -11.60 -23.78 9.17
N ALA A 87 -10.81 -24.45 8.33
CA ALA A 87 -10.70 -25.89 8.29
C ALA A 87 -9.33 -26.34 8.81
N ASP A 88 -9.32 -26.96 9.98
CA ASP A 88 -8.12 -27.52 10.59
C ASP A 88 -7.78 -28.89 9.99
N ALA A 89 -6.57 -29.01 9.45
CA ALA A 89 -5.96 -30.28 9.07
C ALA A 89 -4.77 -30.60 9.99
N THR A 90 -4.15 -31.76 9.79
CA THR A 90 -3.02 -32.22 10.64
C THR A 90 -1.83 -31.26 10.61
N ASN A 91 -1.43 -30.80 9.42
CA ASN A 91 -0.21 -29.99 9.24
C ASN A 91 -0.50 -28.55 8.79
N GLU A 92 -1.76 -28.17 8.62
CA GLU A 92 -2.16 -26.87 8.07
C GLU A 92 -3.53 -26.43 8.59
N VAL A 93 -3.83 -25.16 8.39
CA VAL A 93 -5.16 -24.59 8.53
C VAL A 93 -5.52 -23.90 7.23
N ASN A 94 -6.66 -24.27 6.66
CA ASN A 94 -7.21 -23.65 5.48
C ASN A 94 -8.25 -22.61 5.90
N TYR A 95 -7.98 -21.35 5.59
CA TYR A 95 -8.88 -20.24 5.79
C TYR A 95 -9.60 -19.90 4.49
N THR A 96 -10.88 -19.57 4.61
CA THR A 96 -11.63 -18.89 3.55
C THR A 96 -11.94 -17.47 4.02
N TYR A 97 -11.63 -16.50 3.16
CA TYR A 97 -11.88 -15.08 3.38
C TYR A 97 -12.96 -14.60 2.42
N LEU A 98 -13.96 -13.95 2.97
CA LEU A 98 -14.93 -13.15 2.21
C LEU A 98 -14.46 -11.71 2.19
N TYR A 99 -14.18 -11.20 1.00
CA TYR A 99 -13.85 -9.81 0.75
C TYR A 99 -15.08 -9.07 0.24
N GLN A 100 -15.26 -7.86 0.73
CA GLN A 100 -16.29 -6.92 0.29
C GLN A 100 -15.62 -5.60 -0.03
N VAL A 101 -15.78 -5.10 -1.24
CA VAL A 101 -15.12 -3.89 -1.69
C VAL A 101 -16.17 -2.91 -2.19
N ALA A 102 -16.00 -1.64 -1.85
CA ALA A 102 -16.73 -0.53 -2.47
C ALA A 102 -15.74 0.49 -3.02
N VAL A 103 -15.67 0.63 -4.34
CA VAL A 103 -14.87 1.65 -5.02
C VAL A 103 -15.70 2.92 -5.10
N ILE A 104 -15.18 4.01 -4.55
CA ILE A 104 -15.88 5.28 -4.47
C ILE A 104 -15.35 6.24 -5.52
N ASN A 105 -16.23 6.72 -6.41
CA ASN A 105 -15.91 7.71 -7.43
C ASN A 105 -16.96 8.82 -7.43
N GLY A 106 -16.67 9.89 -6.69
CA GLY A 106 -17.60 11.00 -6.48
C GLY A 106 -18.83 10.52 -5.72
N THR A 107 -20.00 10.60 -6.35
CA THR A 107 -21.28 10.15 -5.77
C THR A 107 -21.64 8.71 -6.11
N SER A 108 -20.85 8.03 -6.94
CA SER A 108 -21.09 6.64 -7.32
C SER A 108 -20.21 5.69 -6.53
N SER A 109 -20.76 4.52 -6.20
CA SER A 109 -20.03 3.42 -5.57
C SER A 109 -20.27 2.14 -6.36
N GLN A 110 -19.19 1.44 -6.73
CA GLN A 110 -19.27 0.09 -7.28
C GLN A 110 -18.88 -0.91 -6.20
N GLN A 111 -19.77 -1.87 -5.93
CA GLN A 111 -19.57 -2.88 -4.91
C GLN A 111 -19.25 -4.23 -5.54
N SER A 112 -18.34 -4.97 -4.93
CA SER A 112 -18.03 -6.35 -5.32
C SER A 112 -17.76 -7.21 -4.09
N THR A 113 -17.97 -8.50 -4.26
CA THR A 113 -17.66 -9.51 -3.25
C THR A 113 -16.84 -10.63 -3.88
N ARG A 114 -15.82 -11.10 -3.18
CA ARG A 114 -14.96 -12.19 -3.65
C ARG A 114 -14.63 -13.13 -2.49
N GLU A 115 -14.54 -14.42 -2.79
CA GLU A 115 -13.99 -15.40 -1.87
C GLU A 115 -12.52 -15.67 -2.21
N ASP A 116 -11.69 -15.88 -1.20
CA ASP A 116 -10.30 -16.27 -1.38
C ASP A 116 -9.90 -17.29 -0.32
N HIS A 117 -9.03 -18.23 -0.70
CA HIS A 117 -8.57 -19.27 0.21
C HIS A 117 -7.12 -18.99 0.61
N ARG A 118 -6.71 -19.32 1.83
CA ARG A 118 -5.29 -19.32 2.21
C ARG A 118 -5.00 -20.54 3.06
N CYS A 119 -3.89 -21.19 2.78
CA CYS A 119 -3.33 -22.21 3.65
C CYS A 119 -2.30 -21.58 4.57
N VAL A 120 -2.35 -21.91 5.86
CA VAL A 120 -1.31 -21.57 6.84
C VAL A 120 -0.76 -22.88 7.40
N ALA A 121 0.52 -23.12 7.13
CA ALA A 121 1.20 -24.32 7.59
C ALA A 121 1.42 -24.26 9.11
N LYS A 122 1.14 -25.37 9.81
CA LYS A 122 1.46 -25.57 11.25
C LYS A 122 2.93 -25.95 11.46
N ASN A 123 3.58 -26.44 10.41
CA ASN A 123 4.99 -26.83 10.34
C ASN A 123 5.52 -26.60 8.92
N ASP A 124 6.83 -26.79 8.70
CA ASP A 124 7.49 -26.49 7.41
C ASP A 124 6.95 -27.28 6.20
N ASN A 125 6.12 -28.31 6.40
CA ASN A 125 5.61 -29.20 5.36
C ASN A 125 4.09 -29.10 5.15
N GLY A 126 3.43 -28.09 5.72
CA GLY A 126 1.97 -28.05 5.83
C GLY A 126 1.25 -27.79 4.52
N CYS A 127 1.54 -26.64 3.88
CA CYS A 127 0.82 -26.23 2.68
C CYS A 127 1.46 -26.82 1.43
N PRO A 128 0.69 -27.46 0.53
CA PRO A 128 1.23 -27.89 -0.75
C PRO A 128 1.76 -26.67 -1.49
N ASP A 129 3.01 -26.76 -1.98
CA ASP A 129 3.51 -25.79 -2.94
C ASP A 129 2.49 -25.74 -4.09
N PRO A 130 2.08 -24.55 -4.55
CA PRO A 130 1.18 -24.45 -5.68
C PRO A 130 1.89 -25.06 -6.87
N THR A 131 1.54 -26.31 -7.20
CA THR A 131 2.02 -26.99 -8.39
C THR A 131 1.71 -26.06 -9.56
N PRO A 132 2.70 -25.63 -10.35
CA PRO A 132 2.43 -24.86 -11.55
C PRO A 132 1.40 -25.63 -12.35
N SER A 133 0.21 -25.06 -12.54
CA SER A 133 -0.82 -25.70 -13.33
C SER A 133 -0.35 -25.70 -14.78
N ASP A 134 0.30 -26.78 -15.19
CA ASP A 134 0.62 -27.06 -16.60
C ASP A 134 -0.70 -27.21 -17.35
N GLY A 135 -1.18 -26.15 -18.02
CA GLY A 135 -2.50 -26.20 -18.63
C GLY A 135 -2.93 -24.97 -19.40
N SER A 136 -2.37 -24.79 -20.59
CA SER A 136 -2.95 -24.08 -21.73
C SER A 136 -4.48 -24.19 -21.82
N SER A 137 -5.22 -23.09 -21.60
CA SER A 137 -6.51 -22.81 -22.25
C SER A 137 -6.88 -21.34 -22.09
N ASP A 138 -7.17 -20.69 -23.21
CA ASP A 138 -7.73 -19.34 -23.30
C ASP A 138 -9.04 -19.26 -22.51
N SER A 139 -9.00 -18.68 -21.33
CA SER A 139 -10.17 -18.22 -20.59
C SER A 139 -9.71 -17.14 -19.62
N SER A 140 -10.07 -15.90 -19.95
CA SER A 140 -9.94 -14.74 -19.10
C SER A 140 -10.83 -14.91 -17.86
N ASP A 141 -10.24 -15.39 -16.77
CA ASP A 141 -10.68 -15.10 -15.40
C ASP A 141 -9.49 -15.30 -14.45
N GLY A 142 -9.10 -14.22 -13.78
CA GLY A 142 -7.88 -14.11 -12.98
C GLY A 142 -7.97 -14.88 -11.67
N SER A 143 -7.32 -16.05 -11.64
CA SER A 143 -7.09 -16.85 -10.43
C SER A 143 -5.95 -16.24 -9.60
N SER A 144 -6.30 -15.75 -8.41
CA SER A 144 -5.40 -15.08 -7.45
C SER A 144 -4.72 -16.10 -6.54
N SER A 145 -3.41 -15.91 -6.36
CA SER A 145 -2.46 -16.74 -5.61
C SER A 145 -2.71 -16.79 -4.10
N THR A 146 -2.38 -17.92 -3.48
CA THR A 146 -2.41 -18.12 -2.02
C THR A 146 -1.00 -18.35 -1.47
N THR A 147 -0.68 -17.72 -0.35
CA THR A 147 0.66 -17.68 0.27
C THR A 147 0.89 -18.82 1.28
N ALA A 148 1.80 -19.75 0.96
CA ALA A 148 2.89 -20.10 1.87
C ALA A 148 4.09 -19.29 1.38
N VAL A 149 4.61 -18.29 2.12
CA VAL A 149 5.54 -17.29 1.55
C VAL A 149 6.79 -17.97 0.95
N PRO A 150 6.92 -18.05 -0.39
CA PRO A 150 7.98 -18.82 -1.02
C PRO A 150 8.98 -17.93 -1.76
N LYS A 151 10.08 -18.58 -2.12
CA LYS A 151 11.38 -18.00 -2.49
C LYS A 151 11.29 -16.96 -3.60
N GLU A 152 11.74 -15.77 -3.22
CA GLU A 152 11.60 -14.53 -3.95
C GLU A 152 10.13 -14.13 -4.09
N LEU A 153 9.71 -12.92 -3.74
CA LEU A 153 10.05 -11.73 -4.51
C LEU A 153 9.81 -11.87 -6.04
N ARG A 154 9.25 -12.98 -6.54
CA ARG A 154 8.69 -13.22 -7.88
C ARG A 154 7.73 -12.09 -8.21
N GLY A 155 8.06 -11.13 -9.04
CA GLY A 155 9.36 -10.64 -9.52
C GLY A 155 9.24 -9.13 -9.44
N LEU A 156 9.20 -8.52 -8.25
CA LEU A 156 8.27 -7.42 -7.86
C LEU A 156 6.82 -8.00 -7.81
N SER A 157 5.69 -7.34 -7.95
CA SER A 157 4.69 -7.95 -8.88
C SER A 157 4.87 -7.27 -10.22
N LYS A 158 6.10 -7.47 -10.69
CA LYS A 158 6.76 -7.13 -11.96
C LYS A 158 6.82 -5.66 -12.31
N LEU A 159 7.55 -4.93 -11.46
CA LEU A 159 7.68 -3.49 -11.39
C LEU A 159 6.25 -2.98 -11.46
N GLN A 160 5.42 -3.33 -10.47
CA GLN A 160 3.98 -3.07 -10.48
C GLN A 160 3.82 -1.55 -10.55
N LYS A 161 3.69 -1.10 -11.81
CA LYS A 161 3.74 0.26 -12.34
C LYS A 161 5.09 0.91 -12.69
N ALA A 162 6.22 0.22 -12.83
CA ALA A 162 7.48 0.73 -13.42
C ALA A 162 7.72 2.24 -13.21
N ALA A 163 7.74 2.66 -11.95
CA ALA A 163 7.86 4.05 -11.50
C ALA A 163 6.79 5.11 -11.91
N GLY A 164 5.75 4.78 -12.66
CA GLY A 164 4.62 5.69 -12.99
C GLY A 164 4.30 5.86 -14.47
N GLY A 165 4.55 4.87 -15.33
CA GLY A 165 4.36 5.01 -16.79
C GLY A 165 3.33 4.05 -17.41
N SER A 166 2.05 4.44 -17.39
CA SER A 166 1.02 4.16 -18.42
C SER A 166 -0.20 5.03 -18.12
N SER A 167 -0.66 5.77 -19.12
CA SER A 167 -1.27 7.10 -19.02
C SER A 167 -2.79 7.15 -18.93
N ASP A 168 -3.45 6.08 -18.51
CA ASP A 168 -4.85 6.16 -18.12
C ASP A 168 -4.93 6.11 -16.59
N ILE A 169 -5.38 7.20 -15.96
CA ILE A 169 -5.86 7.15 -14.57
C ILE A 169 -7.15 6.32 -14.59
N LYS A 170 -7.01 5.01 -14.78
CA LYS A 170 -8.03 4.07 -14.36
C LYS A 170 -8.02 4.14 -12.83
N PRO A 171 -9.17 4.32 -12.15
CA PRO A 171 -9.21 3.97 -10.74
C PRO A 171 -8.60 2.57 -10.64
N TYR A 172 -7.72 2.34 -9.67
CA TYR A 172 -6.94 1.11 -9.46
C TYR A 172 -7.81 -0.13 -9.14
N ALA A 173 -9.00 -0.21 -9.73
CA ALA A 173 -10.10 -1.07 -9.37
C ALA A 173 -10.07 -2.45 -10.02
N ASP A 174 -9.41 -2.57 -11.18
CA ASP A 174 -9.40 -3.83 -11.94
C ASP A 174 -8.24 -4.77 -11.53
N ASP A 175 -7.28 -4.27 -10.73
CA ASP A 175 -6.05 -4.99 -10.32
C ASP A 175 -5.98 -5.25 -8.80
N TYR A 176 -7.11 -5.31 -8.08
CA TYR A 176 -7.10 -5.61 -6.63
C TYR A 176 -6.63 -7.04 -6.35
N GLN A 177 -5.31 -7.22 -6.30
CA GLN A 177 -4.68 -8.16 -5.38
C GLN A 177 -4.98 -7.67 -3.97
N MET A 178 -6.23 -7.91 -3.52
CA MET A 178 -6.63 -7.70 -2.15
C MET A 178 -5.67 -8.51 -1.29
N SER A 179 -4.93 -7.77 -0.47
CA SER A 179 -3.90 -8.32 0.38
C SER A 179 -4.26 -8.07 1.82
N LEU A 180 -4.13 -9.12 2.62
CA LEU A 180 -4.33 -9.06 4.05
C LEU A 180 -3.30 -8.08 4.64
N GLY A 181 -3.63 -7.46 5.78
CA GLY A 181 -2.73 -6.48 6.40
C GLY A 181 -1.33 -7.02 6.65
N PHE A 182 -1.22 -8.30 7.05
CA PHE A 182 0.08 -8.96 7.23
C PHE A 182 0.83 -9.19 5.91
N GLU A 183 0.13 -9.44 4.79
CA GLU A 183 0.76 -9.63 3.47
C GLU A 183 1.37 -8.30 2.99
N LYS A 184 0.64 -7.18 3.18
CA LYS A 184 1.15 -5.82 2.94
C LYS A 184 2.39 -5.55 3.79
N PHE A 185 2.32 -5.88 5.08
CA PHE A 185 3.43 -5.77 6.01
C PHE A 185 4.66 -6.58 5.57
N LEU A 186 4.48 -7.86 5.21
CA LEU A 186 5.58 -8.72 4.75
C LEU A 186 6.19 -8.18 3.45
N SER A 187 5.37 -7.78 2.49
CA SER A 187 5.85 -7.18 1.23
C SER A 187 6.79 -5.99 1.49
N LEU A 188 6.41 -5.11 2.41
CA LEU A 188 7.21 -3.94 2.80
C LEU A 188 8.49 -4.31 3.56
N ALA A 189 8.46 -5.34 4.40
CA ALA A 189 9.66 -5.82 5.10
C ALA A 189 10.75 -6.27 4.12
N TYR A 190 10.37 -6.76 2.95
CA TYR A 190 11.30 -7.15 1.89
C TYR A 190 11.46 -6.10 0.79
N ALA A 191 10.78 -4.95 0.87
CA ALA A 191 10.82 -3.93 -0.18
C ALA A 191 12.22 -3.33 -0.38
N CYS A 192 13.07 -3.34 0.65
CA CYS A 192 14.45 -2.86 0.58
C CYS A 192 15.43 -3.90 -0.01
N GLN A 193 14.99 -5.15 -0.18
CA GLN A 193 15.86 -6.22 -0.64
C GLN A 193 16.05 -6.14 -2.16
N LYS A 194 17.30 -6.13 -2.60
CA LYS A 194 17.68 -6.32 -4.00
C LYS A 194 17.73 -7.82 -4.30
N SER A 195 17.04 -8.23 -5.37
CA SER A 195 17.15 -9.60 -5.91
C SER A 195 17.90 -9.61 -7.24
N ASP A 196 18.45 -10.76 -7.60
CA ASP A 196 19.07 -10.95 -8.93
C ASP A 196 18.01 -10.86 -10.05
N SER A 197 16.79 -11.33 -9.76
CA SER A 197 15.64 -11.20 -10.64
C SER A 197 15.27 -9.74 -10.95
N LEU A 198 15.46 -8.82 -10.00
CA LEU A 198 15.28 -7.39 -10.24
C LEU A 198 16.33 -6.84 -11.22
N ALA A 199 17.60 -7.22 -11.05
CA ALA A 199 18.66 -6.76 -11.95
C ALA A 199 18.39 -7.21 -13.40
N GLN A 200 17.97 -8.46 -13.58
CA GLN A 200 17.59 -9.00 -14.89
C GLN A 200 16.40 -8.25 -15.48
N TYR A 201 15.34 -8.00 -14.69
CA TYR A 201 14.18 -7.24 -15.14
C TYR A 201 14.59 -5.83 -15.60
N CYS A 202 15.41 -5.12 -14.83
CA CYS A 202 15.81 -3.75 -15.16
C CYS A 202 16.53 -3.68 -16.52
N LYS A 203 17.35 -4.68 -16.81
CA LYS A 203 18.04 -4.77 -18.10
C LYS A 203 17.08 -5.13 -19.23
N ASP A 204 16.30 -6.20 -19.06
CA ASP A 204 15.51 -6.79 -20.15
C ASP A 204 14.23 -6.02 -20.45
N GLN A 205 13.56 -5.51 -19.41
CA GLN A 205 12.23 -4.90 -19.54
C GLN A 205 12.28 -3.37 -19.54
N LEU A 206 13.17 -2.77 -18.73
CA LEU A 206 13.29 -1.30 -18.68
C LEU A 206 14.36 -0.75 -19.63
N GLY A 207 15.27 -1.59 -20.14
CA GLY A 207 16.37 -1.15 -20.99
C GLY A 207 17.26 -0.10 -20.30
N VAL A 208 17.48 -0.26 -18.99
CA VAL A 208 18.41 0.54 -18.18
C VAL A 208 19.64 -0.30 -17.83
N ASP A 209 20.78 0.36 -17.62
CA ASP A 209 22.06 -0.34 -17.37
C ASP A 209 22.10 -0.94 -15.96
N THR A 210 21.59 -0.19 -14.99
CA THR A 210 21.51 -0.62 -13.60
C THR A 210 20.26 -0.09 -12.94
N CYS A 211 19.79 -0.83 -11.94
CA CYS A 211 18.83 -0.34 -10.97
C CYS A 211 19.30 -0.66 -9.55
N ASP A 212 18.86 0.19 -8.63
CA ASP A 212 19.15 0.06 -7.21
C ASP A 212 17.92 0.40 -6.38
N ILE A 213 17.82 -0.26 -5.22
CA ILE A 213 16.79 0.01 -4.22
C ILE A 213 17.51 0.47 -2.96
N GLN A 214 17.06 1.59 -2.40
CA GLN A 214 17.62 2.14 -1.18
C GLN A 214 16.50 2.49 -0.20
N CYS A 215 16.69 2.08 1.05
CA CYS A 215 15.84 2.52 2.15
C CYS A 215 16.59 3.54 3.01
N SER A 216 15.89 4.53 3.53
CA SER A 216 16.48 5.62 4.32
C SER A 216 15.47 6.21 5.29
N ASN A 217 15.95 7.05 6.21
CA ASN A 217 15.13 7.81 7.16
C ASN A 217 14.20 6.90 7.98
N LEU A 218 14.69 5.72 8.38
CA LEU A 218 13.94 4.79 9.21
C LEU A 218 13.69 5.40 10.59
N ALA A 219 12.42 5.53 10.97
CA ALA A 219 12.00 6.02 12.25
C ALA A 219 10.90 5.14 12.83
N VAL A 220 11.09 4.69 14.08
CA VAL A 220 10.07 3.98 14.86
C VAL A 220 9.64 4.87 16.01
N LYS A 221 8.34 5.11 16.13
CA LYS A 221 7.73 5.91 17.19
C LYS A 221 6.63 5.12 17.87
N GLU A 222 6.51 5.28 19.18
CA GLU A 222 5.36 4.78 19.93
C GLU A 222 4.30 5.88 20.00
N ASP A 223 3.03 5.48 19.85
CA ASP A 223 1.88 6.37 19.84
C ASP A 223 0.68 5.65 20.47
N SER A 224 -0.42 6.37 20.67
CA SER A 224 -1.69 5.78 21.10
C SER A 224 -2.84 6.47 20.39
N GLN A 225 -3.83 5.71 19.97
CA GLN A 225 -5.07 6.26 19.44
C GLN A 225 -6.26 5.74 20.22
N ASP A 226 -7.34 6.50 20.19
CA ASP A 226 -8.63 6.07 20.71
C ASP A 226 -9.13 4.83 19.97
N ALA A 227 -9.79 3.93 20.70
CA ALA A 227 -10.49 2.81 20.10
C ALA A 227 -11.62 3.30 19.15
N PRO A 228 -11.92 2.57 18.07
CA PRO A 228 -13.07 2.86 17.22
C PRO A 228 -14.39 2.95 18.00
N PRO A 229 -15.39 3.71 17.52
CA PRO A 229 -16.67 3.85 18.21
C PRO A 229 -17.37 2.50 18.49
N SER A 230 -17.30 1.56 17.55
CA SER A 230 -17.80 0.18 17.69
C SER A 230 -17.19 -0.53 18.91
N MET A 231 -15.88 -0.40 19.08
CA MET A 231 -15.13 -0.99 20.20
C MET A 231 -15.44 -0.31 21.52
N LYS A 232 -15.57 1.03 21.52
CA LYS A 232 -15.97 1.81 22.71
C LYS A 232 -17.35 1.43 23.24
N ALA A 233 -18.24 0.95 22.37
CA ALA A 233 -19.58 0.51 22.74
C ALA A 233 -19.62 -0.87 23.43
N LEU A 234 -18.53 -1.65 23.35
CA LEU A 234 -18.44 -2.96 23.98
C LEU A 234 -18.07 -2.84 25.46
N ALA A 235 -18.48 -3.83 26.25
CA ALA A 235 -18.04 -3.95 27.64
C ALA A 235 -16.51 -3.96 27.72
N ASN A 236 -15.95 -3.19 28.67
CA ASN A 236 -14.51 -3.01 28.86
C ASN A 236 -13.76 -2.60 27.58
N CYS A 237 -14.42 -1.91 26.62
CA CYS A 237 -13.84 -1.49 25.35
C CYS A 237 -13.18 -2.63 24.54
N GLY A 238 -13.75 -3.83 24.63
CA GLY A 238 -13.18 -5.05 24.03
C GLY A 238 -11.80 -5.41 24.60
N GLY A 239 -11.54 -5.07 25.87
CA GLY A 239 -10.33 -5.37 26.63
C GLY A 239 -9.16 -4.42 26.43
N LEU A 240 -9.34 -3.33 25.69
CA LEU A 240 -8.33 -2.30 25.55
C LEU A 240 -8.17 -1.50 26.85
N THR A 241 -6.92 -1.36 27.33
CA THR A 241 -6.62 -0.51 28.49
C THR A 241 -6.96 0.95 28.16
N ASP A 242 -7.74 1.60 29.02
CA ASP A 242 -8.22 2.98 28.85
C ASP A 242 -8.93 3.25 27.51
N CYS A 243 -9.46 2.21 26.87
CA CYS A 243 -10.06 2.29 25.53
C CYS A 243 -9.11 2.90 24.48
N LYS A 244 -7.81 2.64 24.63
CA LYS A 244 -6.76 3.09 23.71
C LYS A 244 -6.03 1.91 23.09
N ILE A 245 -5.65 2.09 21.83
CA ILE A 245 -4.82 1.17 21.07
C ILE A 245 -3.40 1.71 21.11
N LYS A 246 -2.44 0.94 21.65
CA LYS A 246 -1.03 1.30 21.59
C LYS A 246 -0.48 0.97 20.21
N LEU A 247 0.21 1.94 19.62
CA LEU A 247 0.73 1.85 18.26
C LEU A 247 2.25 1.94 18.25
N LYS A 248 2.87 1.15 17.38
CA LYS A 248 4.23 1.36 16.91
C LYS A 248 4.15 1.82 15.45
N ARG A 249 4.56 3.06 15.23
CA ARG A 249 4.58 3.69 13.92
C ARG A 249 5.97 3.58 13.31
N ILE A 250 6.06 2.94 12.15
CA ILE A 250 7.30 2.83 11.37
C ILE A 250 7.17 3.74 10.17
N ASN A 251 8.20 4.54 9.93
CA ASN A 251 8.32 5.36 8.73
C ASN A 251 9.67 5.11 8.09
N PHE A 252 9.73 5.02 6.77
CA PHE A 252 10.98 5.00 6.03
C PHE A 252 10.74 5.45 4.59
N ASP A 253 11.79 5.95 3.97
CA ASP A 253 11.81 6.31 2.56
C ASP A 253 12.36 5.14 1.74
N TRP A 254 11.61 4.72 0.72
CA TRP A 254 12.04 3.77 -0.28
C TRP A 254 12.36 4.52 -1.58
N SER A 255 13.54 4.28 -2.14
CA SER A 255 14.00 4.91 -3.37
C SER A 255 14.38 3.86 -4.41
N PHE A 256 13.87 4.02 -5.63
CA PHE A 256 14.25 3.23 -6.80
C PHE A 256 15.06 4.11 -7.75
N ILE A 257 16.32 3.74 -7.95
CA ILE A 257 17.28 4.50 -8.74
C ILE A 257 17.60 3.70 -9.99
N THR A 258 17.40 4.29 -11.17
CA THR A 258 17.78 3.69 -12.45
C THR A 258 18.86 4.53 -13.13
N LYS A 259 19.77 3.85 -13.84
CA LYS A 259 20.82 4.51 -14.62
C LYS A 259 20.80 4.03 -16.06
N LYS A 260 20.86 4.96 -17.01
CA LYS A 260 21.00 4.69 -18.45
C LYS A 260 22.01 5.67 -19.04
N GLY A 261 23.19 5.16 -19.39
CA GLY A 261 24.37 5.95 -19.70
C GLY A 261 24.75 6.86 -18.53
N THR A 262 24.78 8.17 -18.77
CA THR A 262 25.06 9.19 -17.76
C THR A 262 23.80 9.67 -17.02
N THR A 263 22.62 9.28 -17.48
CA THR A 263 21.34 9.75 -16.91
C THR A 263 20.95 8.89 -15.72
N THR A 264 20.65 9.52 -14.59
CA THR A 264 20.12 8.86 -13.39
C THR A 264 18.71 9.35 -13.14
N HIS A 265 17.76 8.43 -13.01
CA HIS A 265 16.41 8.72 -12.55
C HIS A 265 16.20 8.12 -11.17
N SER A 266 15.56 8.87 -10.28
CA SER A 266 15.22 8.42 -8.94
C SER A 266 13.73 8.63 -8.70
N GLN A 267 13.07 7.61 -8.19
CA GLN A 267 11.73 7.71 -7.64
C GLN A 267 11.80 7.42 -6.14
N LYS A 268 11.16 8.27 -5.34
CA LYS A 268 11.11 8.16 -3.88
C LYS A 268 9.67 8.04 -3.41
N ILE A 269 9.42 7.11 -2.49
CA ILE A 269 8.14 6.87 -1.83
C ILE A 269 8.41 6.82 -0.33
N ASN A 270 7.72 7.64 0.44
CA ASN A 270 7.69 7.54 1.89
C ASN A 270 6.60 6.56 2.30
N TYR A 271 6.97 5.52 3.05
CA TYR A 271 6.03 4.59 3.67
C TYR A 271 5.86 4.92 5.14
N SER A 272 4.62 4.90 5.61
CA SER A 272 4.26 5.02 7.03
C SER A 272 3.29 3.89 7.37
N MET A 273 3.51 3.19 8.48
CA MET A 273 2.58 2.18 8.96
C MET A 273 2.44 2.25 10.48
N ALA A 274 1.24 2.01 10.98
CA ALA A 274 0.95 1.87 12.39
C ALA A 274 0.51 0.44 12.70
N LEU A 275 1.22 -0.18 13.64
CA LEU A 275 0.99 -1.56 14.06
C LEU A 275 0.60 -1.59 15.53
N SER A 276 -0.30 -2.50 15.91
CA SER A 276 -0.62 -2.74 17.31
C SER A 276 -0.53 -4.21 17.68
N GLN A 277 0.20 -4.50 18.76
CA GLN A 277 0.30 -5.85 19.33
C GLN A 277 -0.89 -6.20 20.21
N ASP A 278 -1.68 -5.19 20.61
CA ASP A 278 -2.89 -5.34 21.42
C ASP A 278 -4.09 -5.83 20.59
N LEU A 279 -3.93 -5.93 19.26
CA LEU A 279 -5.00 -6.31 18.34
C LEU A 279 -4.86 -7.77 17.86
N PRO A 280 -6.00 -8.42 17.51
CA PRO A 280 -5.99 -9.73 16.85
C PRO A 280 -5.17 -9.73 15.57
N PHE A 281 -4.70 -10.91 15.15
CA PHE A 281 -3.79 -11.08 14.01
C PHE A 281 -4.24 -10.32 12.75
N LEU A 282 -5.51 -10.45 12.35
CA LEU A 282 -6.06 -9.84 11.13
C LEU A 282 -6.07 -8.29 11.18
N SER A 283 -6.13 -7.71 12.37
CA SER A 283 -6.34 -6.28 12.61
C SER A 283 -5.10 -5.58 13.17
N ARG A 284 -3.92 -6.23 13.15
CA ARG A 284 -2.68 -5.65 13.68
C ARG A 284 -2.16 -4.47 12.87
N LEU A 285 -2.42 -4.45 11.55
CA LEU A 285 -2.10 -3.30 10.70
C LEU A 285 -3.23 -2.28 10.76
N VAL A 286 -3.02 -1.24 11.58
CA VAL A 286 -4.03 -0.21 11.87
C VAL A 286 -4.06 0.86 10.79
N GLU A 287 -2.89 1.27 10.32
CA GLU A 287 -2.77 2.27 9.25
C GLU A 287 -1.58 1.91 8.37
N TYR A 288 -1.73 2.12 7.06
CA TYR A 288 -0.67 2.05 6.08
C TYR A 288 -0.81 3.19 5.09
N CYS A 289 0.20 4.05 4.98
CA CYS A 289 0.26 5.15 4.05
C CYS A 289 1.48 5.03 3.15
N SER A 290 1.31 5.49 1.90
CA SER A 290 2.39 5.73 0.96
C SER A 290 2.28 7.17 0.45
N ARG A 291 3.40 7.88 0.34
CA ARG A 291 3.46 9.25 -0.18
C ARG A 291 4.58 9.37 -1.20
N GLY A 292 4.26 9.77 -2.43
CA GLY A 292 5.23 9.85 -3.51
C GLY A 292 4.78 10.74 -4.66
N LEU A 293 5.73 11.12 -5.51
CA LEU A 293 5.44 11.89 -6.73
C LEU A 293 4.84 10.99 -7.80
N VAL A 294 3.76 11.45 -8.42
CA VAL A 294 3.06 10.78 -9.52
C VAL A 294 2.99 11.72 -10.71
N ASP A 295 3.34 11.21 -11.90
CA ASP A 295 3.21 11.91 -13.16
C ASP A 295 1.75 11.97 -13.61
N ILE A 296 1.25 13.16 -13.94
CA ILE A 296 -0.06 13.34 -14.58
C ILE A 296 0.12 13.21 -16.09
N PRO A 297 -0.40 12.16 -16.73
CA PRO A 297 0.03 11.82 -18.08
C PRO A 297 -0.30 12.86 -19.16
N SER A 298 -1.39 13.61 -18.98
CA SER A 298 -1.82 14.64 -19.93
C SER A 298 -1.05 15.95 -19.82
N SER A 299 -0.35 16.20 -18.70
CA SER A 299 0.30 17.49 -18.44
C SER A 299 1.81 17.40 -18.26
N GLY A 300 2.36 16.19 -18.05
CA GLY A 300 3.76 16.00 -17.67
C GLY A 300 4.12 16.60 -16.31
N THR A 301 3.13 17.09 -15.55
CA THR A 301 3.34 17.66 -14.22
C THR A 301 3.37 16.55 -13.18
N LYS A 302 4.33 16.63 -12.26
CA LYS A 302 4.41 15.76 -11.09
C LYS A 302 3.63 16.35 -9.94
N VAL A 303 2.79 15.55 -9.31
CA VAL A 303 2.06 15.91 -8.09
C VAL A 303 2.39 14.95 -6.97
N LEU A 304 2.44 15.46 -5.74
CA LEU A 304 2.66 14.64 -4.57
C LEU A 304 1.32 14.05 -4.11
N VAL A 305 1.25 12.72 -4.09
CA VAL A 305 0.05 11.97 -3.74
C VAL A 305 0.32 11.17 -2.47
N THR A 306 -0.61 11.24 -1.53
CA THR A 306 -0.63 10.37 -0.34
C THR A 306 -1.82 9.43 -0.46
N VAL A 307 -1.61 8.13 -0.26
CA VAL A 307 -2.66 7.12 -0.19
C VAL A 307 -2.54 6.42 1.15
N CYS A 308 -3.61 6.43 1.95
CA CYS A 308 -3.64 5.87 3.29
C CYS A 308 -4.79 4.87 3.43
N ASN A 309 -4.48 3.62 3.75
CA ASN A 309 -5.44 2.62 4.20
C ASN A 309 -5.51 2.66 5.73
N ARG A 310 -6.72 2.81 6.27
CA ARG A 310 -6.98 3.01 7.71
C ARG A 310 -8.02 2.02 8.17
N GLN A 311 -7.68 1.25 9.19
CA GLN A 311 -8.64 0.41 9.89
C GLN A 311 -9.68 1.29 10.61
N LYS A 312 -10.94 1.07 10.28
CA LYS A 312 -12.09 1.77 10.90
C LYS A 312 -12.85 0.87 11.86
N ASP A 313 -12.84 -0.44 11.64
CA ASP A 313 -13.49 -1.39 12.53
C ASP A 313 -12.83 -2.77 12.49
N TYR A 314 -13.07 -3.59 13.52
CA TYR A 314 -12.59 -4.96 13.63
C TYR A 314 -13.32 -5.74 14.74
N LYS A 315 -13.26 -7.08 14.68
CA LYS A 315 -13.73 -7.94 15.77
C LYS A 315 -12.71 -7.97 16.92
N PRO A 316 -13.07 -7.69 18.18
CA PRO A 316 -12.17 -7.85 19.33
C PRO A 316 -11.74 -9.32 19.52
N ALA A 317 -10.60 -9.52 20.17
CA ALA A 317 -10.23 -10.85 20.67
C ALA A 317 -11.28 -11.35 21.67
N PRO A 318 -11.62 -12.65 21.68
CA PRO A 318 -12.41 -13.23 22.76
C PRO A 318 -11.62 -13.12 24.07
N HIS A 319 -12.26 -12.62 25.13
CA HIS A 319 -11.74 -12.57 26.51
C HIS A 319 -12.18 -13.80 27.30
#